data_AF-A0A7W8CFF8-F1
#
_entry.id   AF-A0A7W8CFF8-F1
#
_cell.length_a   1.000
_cell.length_b   1.000
_cell.length_c   1.000
_cell.angle_alpha   90.00
_cell.angle_beta   90.00
_cell.angle_gamma   90.00
#
_symmetry.space_group_name_H-M   'P 1'
#
loop_
_entity.id
_entity.type
_entity.pdbx_description
1 polymer ?
#
loop_
_entity_poly.entity_id
_entity_poly.type
_entity_poly.pdbx_seq_one_letter_code
_entity_poly.pdbx_strand_id
1 'polypeptide(L)'
;MGGLVGVPADYLIAVALPLVAGFVGHELARQGQELARQSKQADLLSEFNRRYTQVLEMQQKPEHQRDPTLYYDRLWNLQFDQYQSWCQGLLPEETFAYWMDNRYSDWLADREVTPIAAVAGEPIKYRAGFHAVVAEWNHSPFHEFIDDLHELGTAAAFEADRKRRGRA
;
A
#
# COMPACT_ATOMS: atom_id res chain seq x y z
N MET A 1 -57.94 30.20 32.54
CA MET A 1 -57.05 29.60 33.54
C MET A 1 -56.20 28.55 32.84
N GLY A 2 -54.89 28.70 32.85
CA GLY A 2 -53.94 27.79 32.22
C GLY A 2 -52.53 28.23 32.58
N GLY A 3 -52.06 27.82 33.76
CA GLY A 3 -50.73 28.14 34.25
C GLY A 3 -49.69 27.28 33.55
N LEU A 4 -48.79 27.92 32.79
CA LEU A 4 -47.58 27.27 32.28
C LEU A 4 -46.66 26.95 33.47
N VAL A 5 -46.51 25.65 33.74
CA VAL A 5 -45.55 25.14 34.72
C VAL A 5 -44.15 25.34 34.14
N GLY A 6 -43.41 26.30 34.68
CA GLY A 6 -42.02 26.53 34.32
C GLY A 6 -41.17 25.34 34.75
N VAL A 7 -40.49 24.70 33.79
CA VAL A 7 -39.47 23.69 34.09
C VAL A 7 -38.33 24.41 34.83
N PRO A 8 -37.93 23.97 36.03
CA PRO A 8 -36.84 24.59 36.78
C PRO A 8 -35.53 24.45 36.00
N ALA A 9 -34.79 25.56 35.88
CA ALA A 9 -33.53 25.65 35.12
C ALA A 9 -32.49 24.59 35.53
N ASP A 10 -32.53 24.11 36.77
CA ASP A 10 -31.62 23.11 37.32
C ASP A 10 -31.78 21.73 36.65
N TYR A 11 -32.97 21.41 36.12
CA TYR A 11 -33.21 20.17 35.37
C TYR A 11 -32.58 20.19 33.97
N LEU A 12 -32.43 21.37 33.35
CA LEU A 12 -31.78 21.51 32.04
C LEU A 12 -30.25 21.34 32.14
N ILE A 13 -29.66 21.73 33.28
CA ILE A 13 -28.22 21.60 33.54
C ILE A 13 -27.81 20.13 33.77
N ALA A 14 -28.64 19.36 34.49
CA ALA A 14 -28.35 17.96 34.83
C ALA A 14 -28.32 17.01 33.61
N VAL A 15 -29.04 17.34 32.53
CA VAL A 15 -29.08 16.53 31.30
C VAL A 15 -28.05 16.98 30.26
N ALA A 16 -27.68 18.27 30.25
CA ALA A 16 -26.71 18.81 29.29
C ALA A 16 -25.26 18.35 29.57
N LEU A 17 -24.86 18.22 30.84
CA LEU A 17 -23.50 17.84 31.24
C LEU A 17 -23.08 16.43 30.77
N PRO A 18 -23.89 15.37 30.94
CA PRO A 18 -23.57 14.03 30.44
C PRO A 18 -23.52 13.94 28.91
N LEU A 19 -24.38 14.68 28.21
CA LEU A 19 -24.41 14.72 26.74
C LEU A 19 -23.16 15.37 26.16
N VAL A 20 -22.72 16.49 26.74
CA VAL A 20 -21.47 17.15 26.34
C VAL A 20 -20.26 16.28 26.69
N ALA A 21 -20.24 15.63 27.86
CA ALA A 21 -19.17 14.71 28.24
C ALA A 21 -19.08 13.48 27.31
N GLY A 22 -20.23 12.89 26.92
CA GLY A 22 -20.28 11.79 25.97
C GLY A 22 -19.80 12.21 24.58
N PHE A 23 -20.23 13.38 24.08
CA PHE A 23 -19.78 13.91 22.80
C PHE A 23 -18.26 14.18 22.77
N VAL A 24 -17.72 14.81 23.81
CA VAL A 24 -16.27 15.04 23.94
C VAL A 24 -15.50 13.72 24.03
N GLY A 25 -16.00 12.72 24.77
CA GLY A 25 -15.39 11.40 24.86
C GLY A 25 -15.36 10.67 23.52
N HIS A 26 -16.44 10.73 22.74
CA HIS A 26 -16.50 10.14 21.39
C HIS A 26 -15.53 10.81 20.42
N GLU A 27 -15.45 12.14 20.42
CA GLU A 27 -14.54 12.87 19.55
C GLU A 27 -13.07 12.60 19.92
N LEU A 28 -12.74 12.55 21.21
CA LEU A 28 -11.39 12.18 21.67
C LEU A 28 -11.03 10.74 21.27
N ALA A 29 -11.96 9.79 21.39
CA ALA A 29 -11.74 8.41 20.96
C ALA A 29 -11.50 8.33 19.45
N ARG A 30 -12.28 9.07 18.65
CA ARG A 30 -12.13 9.17 17.19
C ARG A 30 -10.77 9.76 16.81
N GLN A 31 -10.36 10.84 17.47
CA GLN A 31 -9.05 11.46 17.26
C GLN A 31 -7.91 10.51 17.64
N GLY A 32 -8.03 9.80 18.77
CA GLY A 32 -7.06 8.79 19.18
C GLY A 32 -6.93 7.64 18.17
N GLN A 33 -8.05 7.16 17.63
CA GLN A 33 -8.05 6.14 16.58
C GLN A 33 -7.39 6.64 15.30
N GLU A 34 -7.66 7.87 14.90
CA GLU A 34 -7.06 8.47 13.71
C GLU A 34 -5.55 8.66 13.86
N LEU A 35 -5.08 9.14 15.01
CA LEU A 35 -3.64 9.24 15.30
C LEU A 35 -2.95 7.88 15.32
N ALA A 36 -3.58 6.87 15.92
CA ALA A 36 -3.06 5.50 15.91
C ALA A 36 -2.97 4.94 14.49
N ARG A 37 -3.98 5.20 13.66
CA ARG A 37 -3.99 4.84 12.24
C ARG A 37 -2.81 5.52 11.53
N GLN A 38 -2.70 6.84 11.62
CA GLN A 38 -1.64 7.63 10.98
C GLN A 38 -0.23 7.19 11.41
N SER A 39 -0.02 6.94 12.71
CA SER A 39 1.25 6.41 13.23
C SER A 39 1.59 5.08 12.58
N LYS A 40 0.64 4.15 12.51
CA LYS A 40 0.84 2.86 11.86
C LYS A 40 1.14 2.98 10.37
N GLN A 41 0.50 3.92 9.67
CA GLN A 41 0.81 4.19 8.26
C GLN A 41 2.25 4.70 8.09
N ALA A 42 2.68 5.63 8.96
CA ALA A 42 4.05 6.17 8.92
C ALA A 42 5.10 5.08 9.20
N ASP A 43 4.85 4.19 10.16
CA ASP A 43 5.74 3.06 10.47
C ASP A 43 5.86 2.10 9.29
N LEU A 44 4.72 1.73 8.67
CA LEU A 44 4.69 0.85 7.50
C LEU A 44 5.44 1.47 6.32
N LEU A 45 5.22 2.76 6.04
CA LEU A 45 5.93 3.46 4.96
C LEU A 45 7.44 3.50 5.21
N SER A 46 7.85 3.77 6.45
CA SER A 46 9.25 3.78 6.84
C SER A 46 9.91 2.41 6.65
N GLU A 47 9.21 1.34 7.04
CA GLU A 47 9.68 -0.04 6.89
C GLU A 47 9.76 -0.46 5.42
N PHE A 48 8.75 -0.12 4.60
CA PHE A 48 8.78 -0.39 3.17
C PHE A 48 9.92 0.35 2.47
N ASN A 49 10.14 1.63 2.79
CA ASN A 49 11.26 2.39 2.25
C ASN A 49 12.60 1.78 2.66
N ARG A 50 12.76 1.38 3.92
CA ARG A 50 13.98 0.71 4.41
C ARG A 50 14.25 -0.58 3.64
N ARG A 51 13.25 -1.45 3.48
CA ARG A 51 13.36 -2.70 2.73
C ARG A 51 13.64 -2.45 1.25
N TYR A 52 13.02 -1.44 0.66
CA TYR A 52 13.25 -1.08 -0.74
C TYR A 52 14.69 -0.63 -0.96
N THR A 53 15.24 0.23 -0.10
CA THR A 53 16.66 0.62 -0.14
C THR A 53 17.58 -0.60 -0.06
N GLN A 54 17.30 -1.54 0.84
CA GLN A 54 18.09 -2.78 0.95
C GLN A 54 18.05 -3.61 -0.33
N VAL A 55 16.88 -3.71 -0.96
CA VAL A 55 16.71 -4.38 -2.25
C VAL A 55 17.50 -3.66 -3.35
N LEU A 56 17.47 -2.33 -3.40
CA LEU A 56 18.26 -1.57 -4.37
C LEU A 56 19.77 -1.72 -4.17
N GLU A 57 20.24 -1.73 -2.92
CA GLU A 57 21.65 -1.98 -2.60
C GLU A 57 22.12 -3.35 -3.07
N MET A 58 21.23 -4.36 -3.10
CA MET A 58 21.57 -5.69 -3.63
C MET A 58 22.00 -5.63 -5.10
N GLN A 59 21.42 -4.74 -5.92
CA GLN A 59 21.78 -4.63 -7.33
C GLN A 59 23.25 -4.24 -7.56
N GLN A 60 23.85 -3.57 -6.58
CA GLN A 60 25.23 -3.10 -6.67
C GLN A 60 26.23 -4.20 -6.31
N LYS A 61 25.77 -5.35 -5.78
CA LYS A 61 26.65 -6.42 -5.32
C LYS A 61 26.96 -7.41 -6.47
N PRO A 62 28.23 -7.77 -6.70
CA PRO A 62 28.62 -8.65 -7.82
C PRO A 62 27.93 -10.01 -7.84
N GLU A 63 27.62 -10.59 -6.68
CA GLU A 63 26.92 -11.87 -6.57
C GLU A 63 25.48 -11.82 -7.13
N HIS A 64 24.77 -10.71 -6.93
CA HIS A 64 23.40 -10.52 -7.43
C HIS A 64 23.36 -10.05 -8.89
N GLN A 65 24.47 -9.52 -9.40
CA GLN A 65 24.62 -9.24 -10.82
C GLN A 65 24.78 -10.53 -11.64
N ARG A 66 25.38 -11.57 -11.06
CA ARG A 66 25.53 -12.89 -11.71
C ARG A 66 24.25 -13.72 -11.68
N ASP A 67 23.50 -13.63 -10.59
CA ASP A 67 22.19 -14.25 -10.44
C ASP A 67 21.22 -13.27 -9.78
N PRO A 68 20.36 -12.60 -10.57
CA PRO A 68 19.45 -11.58 -10.08
C PRO A 68 18.17 -12.19 -9.51
N THR A 69 18.00 -13.52 -9.59
CA THR A 69 16.77 -14.20 -9.15
C THR A 69 16.47 -13.83 -7.71
N LEU A 70 17.52 -13.81 -6.86
CA LEU A 70 17.40 -13.40 -5.47
C LEU A 70 17.04 -11.92 -5.30
N TYR A 71 17.53 -11.03 -6.17
CA TYR A 71 17.11 -9.62 -6.16
C TYR A 71 15.62 -9.51 -6.49
N TYR A 72 15.18 -10.13 -7.59
CA TYR A 72 13.78 -10.06 -8.03
C TYR A 72 12.84 -10.74 -7.04
N ASP A 73 13.23 -11.86 -6.44
CA ASP A 73 12.48 -12.52 -5.36
C ASP A 73 12.24 -11.56 -4.19
N ARG A 74 13.28 -10.87 -3.72
CA ARG A 74 13.15 -9.90 -2.63
C ARG A 74 12.31 -8.68 -3.01
N LEU A 75 12.50 -8.17 -4.23
CA LEU A 75 11.71 -7.06 -4.75
C LEU A 75 10.23 -7.43 -4.76
N TRP A 76 9.88 -8.58 -5.30
CA TRP A 76 8.49 -8.96 -5.48
C TRP A 76 7.80 -9.40 -4.19
N ASN A 77 8.50 -10.06 -3.27
CA ASN A 77 7.98 -10.30 -1.93
C ASN A 77 7.66 -8.98 -1.21
N LEU A 78 8.48 -7.94 -1.41
CA LEU A 78 8.18 -6.60 -0.90
C LEU A 78 6.93 -6.00 -1.58
N GLN A 79 6.81 -6.11 -2.91
CA GLN A 79 5.62 -5.62 -3.63
C GLN A 79 4.34 -6.34 -3.17
N PHE A 80 4.43 -7.64 -2.89
CA PHE A 80 3.31 -8.41 -2.33
C PHE A 80 2.88 -7.88 -0.96
N ASP A 81 3.82 -7.63 -0.04
CA ASP A 81 3.50 -7.08 1.28
C ASP A 81 2.85 -5.69 1.19
N GLN A 82 3.29 -4.87 0.24
CA GLN A 82 2.73 -3.56 -0.05
C GLN A 82 1.30 -3.68 -0.60
N TYR A 83 1.07 -4.61 -1.53
CA TYR A 83 -0.25 -4.93 -2.07
C TYR A 83 -1.23 -5.38 -0.97
N GLN A 84 -0.80 -6.27 -0.07
CA GLN A 84 -1.61 -6.70 1.07
C GLN A 84 -1.97 -5.53 1.99
N SER A 85 -1.01 -4.64 2.24
CA SER A 85 -1.23 -3.46 3.08
C SER A 85 -2.20 -2.45 2.44
N TRP A 86 -2.15 -2.29 1.12
CA TRP A 86 -3.14 -1.50 0.37
C TRP A 86 -4.52 -2.13 0.42
N CYS A 87 -4.63 -3.44 0.18
CA CYS A 87 -5.90 -4.17 0.26
C CYS A 87 -6.59 -4.02 1.62
N GLN A 88 -5.81 -3.92 2.70
CA GLN A 88 -6.30 -3.73 4.07
C GLN A 88 -6.59 -2.26 4.43
N GLY A 89 -6.37 -1.31 3.50
CA GLY A 89 -6.54 0.13 3.75
C GLY A 89 -5.47 0.73 4.67
N LEU A 90 -4.38 0.01 4.92
CA LEU A 90 -3.25 0.51 5.73
C LEU A 90 -2.30 1.36 4.89
N LEU A 91 -2.21 1.11 3.59
CA LEU A 91 -1.40 1.90 2.67
C LEU A 91 -2.33 2.76 1.78
N PRO A 92 -2.11 4.09 1.68
CA PRO A 92 -2.88 4.94 0.76
C PRO A 92 -2.76 4.46 -0.69
N GLU A 93 -3.88 4.49 -1.42
CA GLU A 93 -3.94 4.06 -2.83
C GLU A 93 -2.97 4.86 -3.71
N GLU A 94 -2.89 6.17 -3.50
CA GLU A 94 -1.95 7.07 -4.23
C GLU A 94 -0.49 6.65 -4.06
N THR A 95 -0.09 6.21 -2.86
CA THR A 95 1.27 5.74 -2.60
C THR A 95 1.55 4.42 -3.30
N PHE A 96 0.62 3.47 -3.21
CA PHE A 96 0.78 2.18 -3.87
C PHE A 96 0.75 2.33 -5.41
N ALA A 97 -0.14 3.17 -5.93
CA ALA A 97 -0.24 3.50 -7.35
C ALA A 97 1.06 4.10 -7.88
N TYR A 98 1.68 5.05 -7.15
CA TYR A 98 2.99 5.59 -7.51
C TYR A 98 4.07 4.50 -7.62
N TRP A 99 4.10 3.53 -6.70
CA TRP A 99 5.05 2.42 -6.79
C TRP A 99 4.76 1.51 -7.98
N MET A 100 3.49 1.23 -8.26
CA MET A 100 3.06 0.42 -9.41
C MET A 100 3.30 1.12 -10.74
N ASP A 101 3.19 2.44 -10.81
CA ASP A 101 3.55 3.24 -11.99
C ASP A 101 5.04 3.06 -12.33
N ASN A 102 5.91 3.01 -11.31
CA ASN A 102 7.33 2.71 -11.52
C ASN A 102 7.54 1.28 -12.04
N ARG A 103 6.79 0.29 -11.52
CA ARG A 103 6.87 -1.10 -12.01
C ARG A 103 6.36 -1.23 -13.44
N TYR A 104 5.26 -0.58 -13.77
CA TYR A 104 4.72 -0.52 -15.12
C TYR A 104 5.68 0.18 -16.07
N SER A 105 6.30 1.28 -15.64
CA SER A 105 7.33 1.97 -16.41
C SER A 105 8.52 1.07 -16.69
N ASP A 106 8.99 0.32 -15.69
CA ASP A 106 10.08 -0.66 -15.88
C ASP A 106 9.67 -1.80 -16.83
N TRP A 107 8.42 -2.26 -16.76
CA TRP A 107 7.86 -3.25 -17.69
C TRP A 107 7.83 -2.76 -19.15
N LEU A 108 7.45 -1.49 -19.36
CA LEU A 108 7.46 -0.86 -20.68
C LEU A 108 8.89 -0.57 -21.16
N ALA A 109 9.75 -0.06 -20.28
CA ALA A 109 11.15 0.27 -20.55
C ALA A 109 11.99 -0.97 -20.89
N ASP A 110 11.52 -2.17 -20.57
CA ASP A 110 12.15 -3.41 -21.02
C ASP A 110 12.14 -3.58 -22.57
N ARG A 111 11.36 -2.74 -23.27
CA ARG A 111 11.41 -2.53 -24.73
C ARG A 111 12.49 -1.54 -25.19
N GLU A 112 12.87 -0.56 -24.35
CA GLU A 112 13.89 0.45 -24.64
C GLU A 112 14.82 0.62 -23.44
N VAL A 113 15.94 -0.09 -23.50
CA VAL A 113 16.94 -0.27 -22.45
C VAL A 113 17.33 1.06 -21.78
N THR A 114 17.07 1.19 -20.48
CA THR A 114 17.98 1.95 -19.60
C THR A 114 18.66 0.95 -18.67
N PRO A 115 19.96 0.64 -18.87
CA PRO A 115 20.67 -0.33 -18.05
C PRO A 115 20.70 0.17 -16.61
N ILE A 116 20.29 -0.68 -15.66
CA ILE A 116 20.87 -0.61 -14.32
C ILE A 116 22.35 -0.97 -14.53
N ALA A 117 23.24 -0.04 -14.20
CA ALA A 117 24.64 -0.03 -14.58
C ALA A 117 25.28 -1.43 -14.58
N ALA A 118 25.47 -1.96 -15.78
CA ALA A 118 26.20 -3.18 -16.05
C ALA A 118 27.69 -2.96 -15.74
N VAL A 119 28.09 -3.16 -14.49
CA VAL A 119 29.49 -3.46 -14.20
C VAL A 119 29.67 -4.96 -14.46
N ALA A 120 30.02 -5.29 -15.70
CA ALA A 120 30.46 -6.62 -16.18
C ALA A 120 29.40 -7.71 -16.49
N GLY A 121 28.25 -7.35 -17.06
CA GLY A 121 27.28 -8.31 -17.64
C GLY A 121 26.07 -7.61 -18.24
N GLU A 122 25.37 -8.23 -19.20
CA GLU A 122 24.12 -7.65 -19.73
C GLU A 122 23.13 -7.41 -18.59
N PRO A 123 22.56 -6.19 -18.45
CA PRO A 123 21.61 -5.89 -17.38
C PRO A 123 20.41 -6.83 -17.49
N ILE A 124 20.05 -7.50 -16.39
CA ILE A 124 18.94 -8.43 -16.43
C ILE A 124 17.64 -7.63 -16.42
N LYS A 125 17.00 -7.69 -17.58
CA LYS A 125 15.72 -7.11 -17.94
C LYS A 125 14.62 -7.44 -16.94
N TYR A 126 13.75 -6.46 -16.69
CA TYR A 126 12.70 -6.55 -15.68
C TYR A 126 11.75 -7.72 -15.93
N ARG A 127 11.34 -7.95 -17.19
CA ARG A 127 10.45 -9.04 -17.60
C ARG A 127 11.09 -10.41 -17.38
N ALA A 128 12.37 -10.54 -17.68
CA ALA A 128 13.09 -11.80 -17.47
C ALA A 128 13.17 -12.14 -15.97
N GLY A 129 13.48 -11.14 -15.15
CA GLY A 129 13.47 -11.27 -13.69
C GLY A 129 12.09 -11.62 -13.12
N PHE A 130 11.04 -10.98 -13.62
CA PHE A 130 9.65 -11.31 -13.28
C PHE A 130 9.34 -12.78 -13.55
N HIS A 131 9.51 -13.25 -14.80
CA HIS A 131 9.17 -14.63 -15.16
C HIS A 131 10.01 -15.69 -14.43
N ALA A 132 11.25 -15.37 -14.06
CA ALA A 132 12.11 -16.30 -13.32
C ALA A 132 11.59 -16.61 -11.91
N VAL A 133 10.90 -15.65 -11.27
CA VAL A 133 10.48 -15.76 -9.86
C VAL A 133 8.99 -16.07 -9.74
N VAL A 134 8.16 -15.51 -10.63
CA VAL A 134 6.70 -15.61 -10.55
C VAL A 134 6.17 -17.02 -10.72
N ALA A 135 6.92 -17.88 -11.43
CA ALA A 135 6.55 -19.29 -11.62
C ALA A 135 6.38 -20.03 -10.28
N GLU A 136 7.00 -19.55 -9.20
CA GLU A 136 6.96 -20.16 -7.87
C GLU A 136 5.92 -19.51 -6.93
N TRP A 137 5.22 -18.46 -7.38
CA TRP A 137 4.28 -17.74 -6.53
C TRP A 137 2.94 -18.48 -6.41
N ASN A 138 2.47 -18.59 -5.17
CA ASN A 138 1.15 -19.13 -4.85
C ASN A 138 0.12 -18.03 -4.51
N HIS A 139 0.47 -16.75 -4.69
CA HIS A 139 -0.35 -15.61 -4.29
C HIS A 139 -1.30 -15.15 -5.40
N SER A 140 -2.38 -15.91 -5.64
CA SER A 140 -3.23 -15.70 -6.83
C SER A 140 -3.75 -14.26 -7.02
N PRO A 141 -4.24 -13.52 -6.00
CA PRO A 141 -4.79 -12.19 -6.24
C PRO A 141 -3.72 -11.16 -6.62
N PHE A 142 -2.51 -11.27 -6.03
CA PHE A 142 -1.41 -10.37 -6.35
C PHE A 142 -0.87 -10.66 -7.75
N HIS A 143 -0.77 -11.94 -8.11
CA HIS A 143 -0.35 -12.34 -9.46
C HIS A 143 -1.30 -11.78 -10.52
N GLU A 144 -2.61 -11.98 -10.35
CA GLU A 144 -3.64 -11.42 -11.24
C GLU A 144 -3.57 -9.89 -11.33
N PHE A 145 -3.30 -9.21 -10.22
CA PHE A 145 -3.13 -7.76 -10.22
C PHE A 145 -1.90 -7.31 -11.02
N ILE A 146 -0.77 -8.01 -10.89
CA ILE A 146 0.45 -7.70 -11.64
C ILE A 146 0.30 -8.02 -13.14
N ASP A 147 -0.41 -9.09 -13.49
CA ASP A 147 -0.74 -9.39 -14.88
C ASP A 147 -1.59 -8.26 -15.49
N ASP A 148 -2.64 -7.81 -14.80
CA ASP A 148 -3.44 -6.67 -15.25
C ASP A 148 -2.61 -5.38 -15.33
N LEU A 149 -1.68 -5.16 -14.39
CA LEU A 149 -0.76 -4.02 -14.42
C LEU A 149 0.08 -4.04 -15.70
N HIS A 150 0.67 -5.18 -16.02
CA HIS A 150 1.53 -5.36 -17.18
C HIS A 150 0.77 -5.27 -18.52
N GLU A 151 -0.49 -5.68 -18.56
CA GLU A 151 -1.32 -5.69 -19.76
C GLU A 151 -2.07 -4.38 -19.99
N LEU A 152 -2.65 -3.80 -18.93
CA LEU A 152 -3.63 -2.72 -18.99
C LEU A 152 -3.08 -1.38 -18.47
N GLY A 153 -1.98 -1.41 -17.72
CA GLY A 153 -1.43 -0.25 -17.01
C GLY A 153 -2.11 0.02 -15.67
N THR A 154 -1.52 0.93 -14.89
CA THR A 154 -1.82 1.12 -13.46
C THR A 154 -3.29 1.42 -13.18
N ALA A 155 -3.86 2.45 -13.79
CA ALA A 155 -5.24 2.87 -13.49
C ALA A 155 -6.27 1.76 -13.77
N ALA A 156 -6.10 1.02 -14.87
CA ALA A 156 -7.00 -0.06 -15.25
C ALA A 156 -6.84 -1.29 -14.35
N ALA A 157 -5.62 -1.62 -13.92
CA ALA A 157 -5.36 -2.72 -13.00
C ALA A 157 -6.02 -2.51 -11.63
N PHE A 158 -5.94 -1.29 -11.08
CA PHE A 158 -6.62 -0.94 -9.83
C PHE A 158 -8.15 -1.06 -9.96
N GLU A 159 -8.72 -0.62 -11.08
CA GLU A 159 -10.15 -0.74 -11.33
C GLU A 159 -10.59 -2.22 -11.48
N ALA A 160 -9.82 -3.03 -12.20
CA ALA A 160 -10.06 -4.46 -12.36
C ALA A 160 -10.02 -5.19 -11.02
N ASP A 161 -9.02 -4.88 -10.19
CA ASP A 161 -8.87 -5.47 -8.87
C ASP A 161 -9.99 -5.04 -7.90
N ARG A 162 -10.37 -3.75 -7.88
CA ARG A 162 -11.54 -3.28 -7.11
C ARG A 162 -12.82 -4.01 -7.52
N LYS A 163 -13.03 -4.27 -8.82
CA LYS A 163 -14.17 -5.07 -9.30
C LYS A 163 -14.10 -6.53 -8.86
N ARG A 164 -12.93 -7.15 -8.83
CA ARG A 164 -12.75 -8.53 -8.33
C ARG A 164 -13.08 -8.60 -6.83
N ARG A 165 -12.52 -7.69 -6.02
CA ARG A 165 -12.74 -7.67 -4.57
C ARG A 165 -14.16 -7.28 -4.17
N GLY A 166 -14.82 -6.39 -4.90
CA GLY A 166 -16.21 -6.00 -4.66
C GLY A 166 -17.27 -7.04 -5.06
N ARG A 167 -16.86 -8.17 -5.67
CA ARG A 167 -17.71 -9.32 -6.01
C ARG A 167 -17.60 -10.47 -5.01
N ALA A 168 -16.73 -10.36 -4.01
CA ALA A 168 -16.59 -11.32 -2.91
C ALA A 168 -17.41 -10.86 -1.70
#